data_AF-A0A7K2ISF6-F1
#
_entry.id   AF-A0A7K2ISF6-F1
#
_cell.length_a   1.000
_cell.length_b   1.000
_cell.length_c   1.000
_cell.angle_alpha   90.00
_cell.angle_beta   90.00
_cell.angle_gamma   90.00
#
_symmetry.space_group_name_H-M   'P 1'
#
loop_
_entity.id
_entity.type
_entity.pdbx_description
1 polymer ?
#
loop_
_entity_poly.entity_id
_entity_poly.type
_entity_poly.pdbx_seq_one_letter_code
_entity_poly.pdbx_strand_id
1 'polypeptide(L)'
;MTSHPDVEALAFFAEDLLGPDEERSVADHIETCATCATTLDDLAGVSRTLAGTPAPAMPRDVADLLDDGIARAVAERAANEAKDETEHEAPPVEENRPATVVPFTPKRRGLGLPRLMMVAAASVFVIGGGTAVLTNVLSEDRADQGVASSPLTEESESDPDITRSYSTEALESGTVYTEERLAEQASRVLAMTEEGESGTGPGVQTLSSDLPAGAQECVTLYEEATGSRVTLLDDALWEGGSESGERAWVLFVRDADGASVVVLDPTCARGGDVTEQVLAEERL
;
A
#
# COMPACT_ATOMS: atom_id res chain seq x y z
N MET A 1 -22.77 -3.35 13.74
CA MET A 1 -22.18 -3.82 12.46
C MET A 1 -21.43 -2.63 11.89
N THR A 2 -20.27 -2.34 12.46
CA THR A 2 -19.36 -1.32 11.94
C THR A 2 -18.54 -2.01 10.84
N SER A 3 -18.44 -1.38 9.67
CA SER A 3 -17.54 -1.82 8.62
C SER A 3 -16.10 -1.83 9.14
N HIS A 4 -15.29 -2.79 8.71
CA HIS A 4 -13.87 -2.79 9.03
C HIS A 4 -13.20 -1.55 8.41
N PRO A 5 -12.22 -0.93 9.11
CA PRO A 5 -11.30 0.00 8.47
C PRO A 5 -10.65 -0.66 7.25
N ASP A 6 -10.45 0.12 6.20
CA ASP A 6 -9.68 -0.36 5.07
C ASP A 6 -8.20 -0.56 5.46
N VAL A 7 -7.47 -1.28 4.59
CA VAL A 7 -6.07 -1.62 4.83
C VAL A 7 -5.17 -0.38 4.79
N GLU A 8 -5.53 0.63 4.02
CA GLU A 8 -4.78 1.89 3.91
C GLU A 8 -4.84 2.68 5.23
N ALA A 9 -6.02 2.77 5.85
CA ALA A 9 -6.22 3.36 7.16
C ALA A 9 -5.45 2.60 8.25
N LEU A 10 -5.39 1.26 8.19
CA LEU A 10 -4.56 0.48 9.11
C LEU A 10 -3.05 0.73 8.90
N ALA A 11 -2.60 0.89 7.65
CA ALA A 11 -1.21 1.24 7.35
C ALA A 11 -0.87 2.66 7.82
N PHE A 12 -1.75 3.64 7.62
CA PHE A 12 -1.57 5.00 8.14
C PHE A 12 -1.63 5.04 9.67
N PHE A 13 -2.46 4.21 10.30
CA PHE A 13 -2.46 4.06 11.76
C PHE A 13 -1.11 3.52 12.26
N ALA A 14 -0.54 2.51 11.60
CA ALA A 14 0.75 1.94 11.98
C ALA A 14 1.91 2.95 11.93
N GLU A 15 1.82 3.92 11.01
CA GLU A 15 2.87 4.93 10.77
C GLU A 15 2.55 6.31 11.39
N ASP A 16 1.52 6.40 12.25
CA ASP A 16 1.09 7.65 12.93
C ASP A 16 0.75 8.79 11.95
N LEU A 17 0.07 8.46 10.84
CA LEU A 17 -0.28 9.38 9.75
C LEU A 17 -1.76 9.78 9.72
N LEU A 18 -2.59 9.20 10.59
CA LEU A 18 -4.01 9.50 10.63
C LEU A 18 -4.29 10.84 11.35
N GLY A 19 -5.45 11.44 11.02
CA GLY A 19 -5.98 12.53 11.83
C GLY A 19 -6.41 12.04 13.22
N PRO A 20 -6.38 12.89 14.27
CA PRO A 20 -6.56 12.45 15.65
C PRO A 20 -7.94 11.84 15.95
N ASP A 21 -8.97 12.21 15.18
CA ASP A 21 -10.32 11.63 15.32
C ASP A 21 -10.43 10.26 14.66
N GLU A 22 -9.76 10.08 13.53
CA GLU A 22 -9.72 8.84 12.76
C GLU A 22 -8.85 7.80 13.46
N GLU A 23 -7.67 8.22 13.94
CA GLU A 23 -6.77 7.40 14.75
C GLU A 23 -7.49 6.80 15.97
N ARG A 24 -8.25 7.61 16.71
CA ARG A 24 -9.07 7.13 17.84
C ARG A 24 -10.12 6.11 17.39
N SER A 25 -10.81 6.37 16.27
CA SER A 25 -11.81 5.45 15.75
C SER A 25 -11.21 4.10 15.33
N VAL A 26 -10.02 4.13 14.71
CA VAL A 26 -9.30 2.90 14.31
C VAL A 26 -8.79 2.17 15.55
N ALA A 27 -8.20 2.89 16.51
CA ALA A 27 -7.74 2.34 17.79
C ALA A 27 -8.87 1.62 18.54
N ASP A 28 -10.03 2.26 18.71
CA ASP A 28 -11.19 1.66 19.37
C ASP A 28 -11.69 0.40 18.64
N HIS A 29 -11.60 0.38 17.30
CA HIS A 29 -12.00 -0.78 16.49
C HIS A 29 -11.02 -1.95 16.63
N ILE A 30 -9.71 -1.71 16.53
CA ILE A 30 -8.69 -2.78 16.62
C ILE A 30 -8.68 -3.45 18.00
N GLU A 31 -9.04 -2.73 19.07
CA GLU A 31 -9.18 -3.31 20.41
C GLU A 31 -10.26 -4.39 20.48
N THR A 32 -11.26 -4.33 19.60
CA THR A 32 -12.42 -5.24 19.60
C THR A 32 -12.47 -6.18 18.40
N CYS A 33 -11.66 -5.93 17.37
CA CYS A 33 -11.65 -6.70 16.13
C CYS A 33 -10.31 -7.42 15.91
N ALA A 34 -10.30 -8.72 16.22
CA ALA A 34 -9.11 -9.57 16.06
C ALA A 34 -8.54 -9.56 14.64
N THR A 35 -9.39 -9.54 13.61
CA THR A 35 -8.95 -9.48 12.21
C THR A 35 -8.12 -8.24 11.92
N CYS A 36 -8.62 -7.06 12.30
CA CYS A 36 -7.89 -5.80 12.08
C CYS A 36 -6.62 -5.73 12.95
N ALA A 37 -6.64 -6.28 14.16
CA ALA A 37 -5.44 -6.38 15.01
C ALA A 37 -4.36 -7.28 14.38
N THR A 38 -4.74 -8.42 13.78
CA THR A 38 -3.81 -9.30 13.06
C THR A 38 -3.23 -8.60 11.83
N THR A 39 -4.08 -7.98 11.00
CA THR A 39 -3.61 -7.24 9.82
C THR A 39 -2.64 -6.10 10.21
N LEU A 40 -2.89 -5.42 11.33
CA LEU A 40 -1.98 -4.39 11.83
C LEU A 40 -0.60 -4.97 12.24
N ASP A 41 -0.56 -6.15 12.88
CA ASP A 41 0.72 -6.79 13.23
C ASP A 41 1.48 -7.28 11.99
N ASP A 42 0.78 -7.78 10.98
CA ASP A 42 1.37 -8.17 9.70
C ASP A 42 2.06 -6.96 9.02
N LEU A 43 1.36 -5.81 8.97
CA LEU A 43 1.90 -4.55 8.45
C LEU A 43 3.12 -4.08 9.25
N ALA A 44 3.03 -4.08 10.59
CA ALA A 44 4.16 -3.74 11.45
C ALA A 44 5.35 -4.72 11.29
N GLY A 45 5.06 -5.97 10.94
CA GLY A 45 6.05 -7.01 10.63
C GLY A 45 6.92 -6.65 9.43
N VAL A 46 6.34 -6.04 8.38
CA VAL A 46 7.08 -5.57 7.20
C VAL A 46 8.07 -4.47 7.59
N SER A 47 7.62 -3.43 8.30
CA SER A 47 8.48 -2.33 8.75
C SER A 47 9.62 -2.83 9.64
N ARG A 48 9.35 -3.78 10.57
CA ARG A 48 10.39 -4.44 11.38
C ARG A 48 11.42 -5.19 10.54
N THR A 49 10.97 -5.89 9.51
CA THR A 49 11.85 -6.66 8.62
C THR A 49 12.78 -5.73 7.84
N LEU A 50 12.23 -4.64 7.28
CA LEU A 50 13.01 -3.64 6.57
C LEU A 50 14.02 -2.93 7.49
N ALA A 51 13.63 -2.63 8.72
CA ALA A 51 14.52 -2.03 9.73
C ALA A 51 15.70 -2.95 10.13
N GLY A 52 15.59 -4.27 9.92
CA GLY A 52 16.68 -5.22 10.12
C GLY A 52 17.79 -5.13 9.06
N THR A 53 17.55 -4.41 7.97
CA THR A 53 18.54 -4.22 6.90
C THR A 53 19.71 -3.37 7.41
N PRO A 54 20.99 -3.81 7.24
CA PRO A 54 22.13 -3.04 7.70
C PRO A 54 22.17 -1.63 7.12
N ALA A 55 22.05 -0.63 7.99
CA ALA A 55 22.18 0.76 7.59
C ALA A 55 23.66 1.12 7.30
N PRO A 56 23.93 2.04 6.36
CA PRO A 56 25.28 2.59 6.19
C PRO A 56 25.74 3.25 7.50
N ALA A 57 27.05 3.18 7.76
CA ALA A 57 27.61 3.79 8.96
C ALA A 57 27.36 5.31 8.96
N MET A 58 26.86 5.82 10.09
CA MET A 58 26.68 7.25 10.29
C MET A 58 28.03 7.98 10.20
N PRO A 59 28.12 9.09 9.45
CA PRO A 59 29.31 9.94 9.45
C PRO A 59 29.67 10.41 10.87
N ARG A 60 30.96 10.38 11.21
CA ARG A 60 31.43 10.65 12.59
C ARG A 60 31.11 12.06 13.06
N ASP A 61 31.23 13.04 12.16
CA ASP A 61 30.90 14.43 12.42
C ASP A 61 29.42 14.63 12.80
N VAL A 62 28.52 13.85 12.19
CA VAL A 62 27.09 13.85 12.55
C VAL A 62 26.88 13.22 13.93
N ALA A 63 27.56 12.11 14.23
CA ALA A 63 27.48 11.48 15.54
C ALA A 63 27.99 12.41 16.65
N ASP A 64 29.14 13.05 16.45
CA ASP A 64 29.73 14.01 17.38
C ASP A 64 28.79 15.20 17.63
N LEU A 65 28.15 15.71 16.58
CA LEU A 65 27.17 16.79 16.68
C LEU A 65 25.93 16.39 17.52
N LEU A 66 25.45 15.15 17.37
CA LEU A 66 24.33 14.64 18.15
C LEU A 66 24.71 14.47 19.62
N ASP A 67 25.88 13.90 19.91
CA ASP A 67 26.39 13.71 21.26
C ASP A 67 26.58 15.04 22.00
N ASP A 68 27.17 16.04 21.34
CA ASP A 68 27.30 17.40 21.86
C ASP A 68 25.93 18.05 22.12
N GLY A 69 24.99 17.86 21.20
CA GLY A 69 23.61 18.35 21.32
C GLY A 69 22.89 17.76 22.55
N ILE A 70 23.02 16.45 22.75
CA ILE A 70 22.46 15.74 23.91
C ILE A 70 23.12 16.21 25.21
N ALA A 71 24.45 16.29 25.25
CA ALA A 71 25.19 16.74 26.42
C ALA A 71 24.77 18.15 26.86
N ARG A 72 24.62 19.07 25.89
CA ARG A 72 24.10 20.41 26.15
C ARG A 72 22.67 20.39 26.67
N ALA A 73 21.77 19.64 26.04
CA ALA A 73 20.36 19.56 26.46
C ALA A 73 20.22 19.00 27.89
N VAL A 74 21.06 18.04 28.28
CA VAL A 74 21.11 17.51 29.65
C VAL A 74 21.60 18.58 30.64
N ALA A 75 22.67 19.30 30.31
CA ALA A 75 23.18 20.39 31.15
C ALA A 75 22.17 21.53 31.34
N GLU A 76 21.41 21.87 30.30
CA GLU A 76 20.34 22.88 30.37
C GLU A 76 19.18 22.44 31.28
N ARG A 77 18.75 21.17 31.21
CA ARG A 77 17.73 20.62 32.12
C ARG A 77 18.22 20.67 33.57
N ALA A 78 19.43 20.19 33.85
CA ALA A 78 20.01 20.22 35.19
C ALA A 78 20.16 21.64 35.74
N ALA A 79 20.54 22.61 34.91
CA ALA A 79 20.62 24.02 35.31
C ALA A 79 19.24 24.65 35.57
N ASN A 80 18.20 24.22 34.85
CA ASN A 80 16.83 24.68 35.08
C ASN A 80 16.23 24.07 36.36
N GLU A 81 16.49 22.79 36.62
CA GLU A 81 16.12 22.12 37.88
C GLU A 81 16.81 22.78 39.08
N ALA A 82 18.12 23.05 38.99
CA ALA A 82 18.85 23.75 40.06
C ALA A 82 18.33 25.17 40.33
N LYS A 83 17.83 25.87 39.31
CA LYS A 83 17.23 27.20 39.48
C LYS A 83 15.87 27.14 40.18
N ASP A 84 15.06 26.12 39.89
CA ASP A 84 13.76 25.89 40.54
C ASP A 84 13.94 25.54 42.03
N GLU A 85 15.01 24.79 42.36
CA GLU A 85 15.38 24.51 43.76
C GLU A 85 15.90 25.75 44.52
N THR A 86 16.53 26.71 43.84
CA THR A 86 17.06 27.92 44.48
C THR A 86 15.98 29.00 44.71
N GLU A 87 14.85 28.94 44.00
CA GLU A 87 13.68 29.80 44.26
C GLU A 87 12.69 29.20 45.28
N HIS A 88 12.89 27.95 45.71
CA HIS A 88 12.16 27.31 46.81
C HIS A 88 12.84 27.49 48.19
N GLU A 89 13.49 28.64 48.42
CA GLU A 89 13.79 29.07 49.79
C GLU A 89 12.47 29.43 50.48
N ALA A 90 12.03 28.54 51.38
CA ALA A 90 10.79 28.65 52.12
C ALA A 90 10.67 30.02 52.82
N PRO A 91 9.52 30.73 52.72
CA PRO A 91 9.27 31.84 53.63
C PRO A 91 9.18 31.27 55.07
N PRO A 92 9.54 32.04 56.10
CA PRO A 92 9.52 31.56 57.47
C PRO A 92 8.10 31.11 57.86
N VAL A 93 8.03 29.96 58.53
CA VAL A 93 6.81 29.34 59.02
C VAL A 93 6.13 30.25 60.05
N GLU A 94 5.10 30.99 59.64
CA GLU A 94 4.10 31.55 60.56
C GLU A 94 2.80 30.74 60.50
N GLU A 95 2.58 30.03 61.61
CA GLU A 95 1.32 29.70 62.26
C GLU A 95 0.01 29.92 61.46
N ASN A 96 -0.49 28.80 60.93
CA ASN A 96 -1.88 28.44 60.63
C ASN A 96 -2.92 29.59 60.72
N ARG A 97 -3.01 30.39 59.66
CA ARG A 97 -4.21 31.20 59.35
C ARG A 97 -4.95 30.54 58.17
N PRO A 98 -6.28 30.43 58.20
CA PRO A 98 -7.03 29.84 57.10
C PRO A 98 -6.76 30.64 55.83
N ALA A 99 -6.19 29.98 54.82
CA ALA A 99 -5.88 30.58 53.53
C ALA A 99 -7.17 31.10 52.88
N THR A 100 -7.27 32.42 52.73
CA THR A 100 -8.35 33.05 51.95
C THR A 100 -8.15 32.67 50.49
N VAL A 101 -8.95 31.72 50.02
CA VAL A 101 -9.05 31.35 48.61
C VAL A 101 -9.63 32.53 47.84
N VAL A 102 -8.80 33.19 47.03
CA VAL A 102 -9.28 34.17 46.06
C VAL A 102 -9.67 33.41 44.80
N PRO A 103 -10.91 33.54 44.29
CA PRO A 103 -11.28 32.89 43.04
C PRO A 103 -10.45 33.48 41.90
N PHE A 104 -9.75 32.60 41.16
CA PHE A 104 -9.18 32.94 39.87
C PHE A 104 -10.32 33.25 38.91
N THR A 105 -10.60 34.54 38.73
CA THR A 105 -11.43 34.99 37.62
C THR A 105 -10.58 34.95 36.35
N PRO A 106 -10.99 34.22 35.31
CA PRO A 106 -10.23 34.18 34.06
C PRO A 106 -10.31 35.54 33.39
N LYS A 107 -9.26 36.35 33.55
CA LYS A 107 -9.11 37.62 32.84
C LYS A 107 -8.74 37.30 31.39
N ARG A 108 -9.76 37.13 30.55
CA ARG A 108 -9.63 37.04 29.09
C ARG A 108 -8.84 38.27 28.60
N ARG A 109 -7.55 38.12 28.35
CA ARG A 109 -6.76 39.07 27.56
C ARG A 109 -7.23 38.93 26.12
N GLY A 110 -8.21 39.76 25.74
CA GLY A 110 -8.56 39.96 24.35
C GLY A 110 -7.36 40.54 23.63
N LEU A 111 -6.67 39.73 22.83
CA LEU A 111 -5.75 40.23 21.82
C LEU A 111 -6.62 40.73 20.66
N GLY A 112 -6.77 42.05 20.58
CA GLY A 112 -7.33 42.69 19.39
C GLY A 112 -6.40 42.46 18.22
N LEU A 113 -6.88 41.79 17.18
CA LEU A 113 -6.21 41.72 15.89
C LEU A 113 -6.54 43.01 15.12
N PRO A 114 -5.58 43.90 14.82
CA PRO A 114 -5.80 44.96 13.86
C PRO A 114 -5.76 44.37 12.43
N ARG A 115 -6.74 44.81 11.65
CA ARG A 115 -6.92 44.54 10.21
C ARG A 115 -5.75 45.16 9.42
N LEU A 116 -5.03 44.36 8.64
CA LEU A 116 -4.16 44.80 7.53
C LEU A 116 -4.24 43.73 6.43
N MET A 117 -5.01 43.98 5.37
CA MET A 117 -4.65 44.63 4.10
C MET A 117 -4.10 43.65 3.05
N MET A 118 -4.99 43.44 2.08
CA MET A 118 -4.88 42.77 0.80
C MET A 118 -3.74 43.37 -0.07
N VAL A 119 -2.91 42.51 -0.68
CA VAL A 119 -2.14 42.85 -1.88
C VAL A 119 -2.25 41.68 -2.86
N ALA A 120 -2.74 41.98 -4.06
CA ALA A 120 -2.91 41.07 -5.18
C ALA A 120 -1.64 41.02 -6.05
N ALA A 121 -1.29 39.85 -6.60
CA ALA A 121 -0.56 39.74 -7.87
C ALA A 121 -0.69 38.35 -8.52
N ALA A 122 -1.19 38.37 -9.76
CA ALA A 122 -0.91 37.52 -10.93
C ALA A 122 -1.22 36.00 -10.91
N SER A 123 -2.23 35.70 -11.72
CA SER A 123 -2.68 34.42 -12.30
C SER A 123 -1.62 33.56 -13.00
N VAL A 124 -1.77 32.24 -12.87
CA VAL A 124 -1.74 31.30 -14.02
C VAL A 124 -2.95 30.37 -13.89
N PHE A 125 -3.87 30.47 -14.85
CA PHE A 125 -4.95 29.51 -15.06
C PHE A 125 -4.37 28.28 -15.76
N VAL A 126 -4.48 27.10 -15.14
CA VAL A 126 -4.49 25.85 -15.90
C VAL A 126 -5.94 25.39 -15.95
N ILE A 127 -6.46 25.44 -17.17
CA ILE A 127 -7.73 24.88 -17.59
C ILE A 127 -7.52 23.38 -17.78
N GLY A 128 -8.41 22.58 -17.20
CA GLY A 128 -8.62 21.16 -17.48
C GLY A 128 -9.47 20.59 -16.35
N GLY A 129 -10.78 20.37 -16.46
CA GLY A 129 -11.54 19.91 -17.61
C GLY A 129 -11.88 18.45 -17.36
N GLY A 130 -13.01 18.16 -16.72
CA GLY A 130 -13.45 16.79 -16.44
C GLY A 130 -14.82 16.76 -15.79
N THR A 131 -15.85 16.68 -16.62
CA THR A 131 -17.27 16.61 -16.24
C THR A 131 -17.59 15.25 -15.65
N ALA A 132 -18.00 15.19 -14.38
CA ALA A 132 -18.68 14.00 -13.86
C ALA A 132 -20.12 13.99 -14.40
N VAL A 133 -20.41 13.03 -15.27
CA VAL A 133 -21.76 12.73 -15.75
C VAL A 133 -22.55 12.12 -14.58
N LEU A 134 -23.50 12.88 -14.05
CA LEU A 134 -24.55 12.34 -13.19
C LEU A 134 -25.59 11.67 -14.08
N THR A 135 -25.66 10.34 -14.01
CA THR A 135 -26.80 9.59 -14.54
C THR A 135 -27.57 8.97 -13.38
N ASN A 136 -28.81 9.42 -13.30
CA ASN A 136 -29.85 9.15 -12.32
C ASN A 136 -30.37 7.70 -12.41
N VAL A 137 -31.12 7.28 -11.37
CA VAL A 137 -32.11 6.18 -11.26
C VAL A 137 -31.78 5.35 -10.01
N LEU A 138 -32.47 5.52 -8.88
CA LEU A 138 -33.85 5.09 -8.71
C LEU A 138 -34.69 6.05 -7.84
N SER A 139 -35.89 6.27 -8.37
CA SER A 139 -37.04 6.94 -7.78
C SER A 139 -37.52 6.31 -6.47
N GLU A 140 -38.20 7.17 -5.69
CA GLU A 140 -39.24 6.86 -4.71
C GLU A 140 -39.95 5.51 -4.92
N ASP A 141 -40.10 4.75 -3.84
CA ASP A 141 -41.36 4.59 -3.08
C ASP A 141 -41.32 3.23 -2.37
N ARG A 142 -41.25 3.20 -1.04
CA ARG A 142 -41.70 2.00 -0.32
C ARG A 142 -42.29 2.33 1.05
N ALA A 143 -43.61 2.36 1.00
CA ALA A 143 -44.53 2.13 2.09
C ALA A 143 -44.14 0.96 3.01
N ASP A 144 -44.47 1.16 4.28
CA ASP A 144 -44.96 0.19 5.26
C ASP A 144 -44.99 -1.30 4.90
N GLN A 145 -44.46 -2.08 5.84
CA GLN A 145 -44.93 -3.38 6.31
C GLN A 145 -44.79 -4.62 5.39
N GLY A 146 -44.18 -5.66 5.95
CA GLY A 146 -44.54 -7.03 5.60
C GLY A 146 -43.40 -8.04 5.60
N VAL A 147 -43.16 -8.62 6.77
CA VAL A 147 -42.88 -10.06 7.03
C VAL A 147 -41.89 -10.85 6.16
N ALA A 148 -40.85 -11.33 6.84
CA ALA A 148 -40.16 -12.62 6.74
C ALA A 148 -40.37 -13.49 5.48
N SER A 149 -39.26 -13.90 4.88
CA SER A 149 -38.78 -15.29 4.95
C SER A 149 -37.36 -15.40 4.39
N SER A 150 -36.48 -16.04 5.16
CA SER A 150 -35.31 -16.71 4.61
C SER A 150 -35.79 -18.03 3.99
N PRO A 151 -35.41 -18.37 2.75
CA PRO A 151 -35.43 -19.76 2.33
C PRO A 151 -34.09 -20.40 2.68
N LEU A 152 -34.24 -21.60 3.21
CA LEU A 152 -33.23 -22.60 3.47
C LEU A 152 -32.41 -22.92 2.21
N THR A 153 -31.13 -23.22 2.48
CA THR A 153 -30.24 -24.13 1.77
C THR A 153 -30.89 -24.94 0.64
N GLU A 154 -30.50 -24.63 -0.59
CA GLU A 154 -30.52 -25.57 -1.70
C GLU A 154 -29.08 -26.02 -1.95
N GLU A 155 -28.89 -27.34 -1.98
CA GLU A 155 -27.66 -28.00 -2.40
C GLU A 155 -27.50 -27.89 -3.92
N SER A 156 -26.23 -27.80 -4.35
CA SER A 156 -25.73 -27.89 -5.74
C SER A 156 -25.93 -26.64 -6.61
N GLU A 157 -24.86 -25.87 -6.79
CA GLU A 157 -23.98 -25.98 -7.96
C GLU A 157 -22.63 -25.37 -7.55
N SER A 158 -21.53 -25.98 -7.99
CA SER A 158 -20.17 -25.47 -7.79
C SER A 158 -20.06 -24.08 -8.42
N ASP A 159 -20.20 -23.05 -7.60
CA ASP A 159 -19.94 -21.66 -7.94
C ASP A 159 -18.43 -21.54 -8.25
N PRO A 160 -18.03 -21.31 -9.51
CA PRO A 160 -16.63 -21.07 -9.79
C PRO A 160 -16.33 -19.67 -9.27
N ASP A 161 -15.68 -19.62 -8.12
CA ASP A 161 -14.48 -18.81 -8.02
C ASP A 161 -14.68 -17.29 -8.19
N ILE A 162 -15.67 -16.73 -7.48
CA ILE A 162 -15.85 -15.27 -7.36
C ILE A 162 -14.83 -14.59 -6.44
N THR A 163 -13.77 -15.29 -6.02
CA THR A 163 -12.71 -14.78 -5.13
C THR A 163 -11.29 -14.92 -5.67
N ARG A 164 -11.06 -15.36 -6.92
CA ARG A 164 -9.71 -15.30 -7.50
C ARG A 164 -9.33 -13.84 -7.71
N SER A 165 -8.36 -13.38 -6.92
CA SER A 165 -7.70 -12.10 -7.10
C SER A 165 -7.28 -11.98 -8.57
N TYR A 166 -7.80 -10.97 -9.27
CA TYR A 166 -7.50 -10.67 -10.67
C TYR A 166 -6.10 -10.07 -10.86
N SER A 167 -5.16 -10.43 -10.00
CA SER A 167 -3.78 -9.97 -10.03
C SER A 167 -2.95 -10.91 -10.89
N THR A 168 -2.10 -10.35 -11.74
CA THR A 168 -1.08 -11.10 -12.46
C THR A 168 -0.13 -11.77 -11.46
N GLU A 169 0.06 -13.07 -11.61
CA GLU A 169 1.04 -13.81 -10.81
C GLU A 169 2.37 -13.88 -11.57
N ALA A 170 3.47 -13.91 -10.83
CA ALA A 170 4.82 -14.06 -11.36
C ALA A 170 5.38 -15.46 -11.05
N LEU A 171 6.15 -15.99 -12.01
CA LEU A 171 6.87 -17.24 -11.92
C LEU A 171 8.27 -17.06 -12.49
N GLU A 172 9.24 -17.82 -11.99
CA GLU A 172 10.54 -17.98 -12.64
C GLU A 172 10.68 -19.45 -13.04
N SER A 173 10.26 -19.79 -14.26
CA SER A 173 10.21 -21.18 -14.71
C SER A 173 11.58 -21.76 -15.06
N GLY A 174 12.58 -20.90 -15.26
CA GLY A 174 13.89 -21.26 -15.80
C GLY A 174 13.84 -21.73 -17.27
N THR A 175 12.70 -21.57 -17.95
CA THR A 175 12.54 -21.98 -19.34
C THR A 175 13.33 -21.06 -20.27
N VAL A 176 14.02 -21.65 -21.24
CA VAL A 176 14.55 -20.91 -22.39
C VAL A 176 13.56 -21.09 -23.53
N TYR A 177 12.73 -20.08 -23.77
CA TYR A 177 11.74 -20.09 -24.82
C TYR A 177 12.37 -19.87 -26.19
N THR A 178 11.81 -20.55 -27.18
CA THR A 178 12.24 -20.46 -28.58
C THR A 178 11.02 -20.25 -29.46
N GLU A 179 11.17 -19.56 -30.58
CA GLU A 179 10.05 -19.32 -31.51
C GLU A 179 9.42 -20.64 -31.99
N GLU A 180 10.24 -21.63 -32.36
CA GLU A 180 9.76 -22.92 -32.89
C GLU A 180 8.96 -23.76 -31.89
N ARG A 181 9.16 -23.55 -30.59
CA ARG A 181 8.57 -24.38 -29.52
C ARG A 181 7.74 -23.58 -28.53
N LEU A 182 7.45 -22.30 -28.82
CA LEU A 182 6.81 -21.38 -27.88
C LEU A 182 5.50 -21.94 -27.32
N ALA A 183 4.58 -22.40 -28.18
CA ALA A 183 3.31 -22.95 -27.74
C ALA A 183 3.48 -24.22 -26.87
N GLU A 184 4.33 -25.17 -27.29
CA GLU A 184 4.58 -26.41 -26.53
C GLU A 184 5.20 -26.12 -25.15
N GLN A 185 6.14 -25.16 -25.10
CA GLN A 185 6.82 -24.73 -23.86
C GLN A 185 5.84 -24.02 -22.92
N ALA A 186 5.04 -23.09 -23.45
CA ALA A 186 4.04 -22.34 -22.71
C ALA A 186 2.95 -23.26 -22.12
N SER A 187 2.41 -24.20 -22.90
CA SER A 187 1.44 -25.18 -22.40
C SER A 187 2.01 -26.03 -21.27
N ARG A 188 3.31 -26.39 -21.34
CA ARG A 188 3.98 -27.15 -20.27
C ARG A 188 4.10 -26.35 -18.98
N VAL A 189 4.42 -25.05 -19.07
CA VAL A 189 4.50 -24.17 -17.90
C VAL A 189 3.12 -24.00 -17.24
N LEU A 190 2.06 -23.80 -18.03
CA LEU A 190 0.69 -23.74 -17.50
C LEU A 190 0.27 -25.03 -16.79
N ALA A 191 0.58 -26.19 -17.37
CA ALA A 191 0.27 -27.48 -16.74
C ALA A 191 1.01 -27.64 -15.39
N MET A 192 2.26 -27.18 -15.30
CA MET A 192 3.02 -27.22 -14.05
C MET A 192 2.44 -26.30 -12.97
N THR A 193 1.92 -25.14 -13.33
CA THR A 193 1.30 -24.21 -12.36
C THR A 193 0.00 -24.79 -11.80
N GLU A 194 -0.83 -25.42 -12.64
CA GLU A 194 -2.08 -26.06 -12.20
C GLU A 194 -1.81 -27.27 -11.27
N GLU A 195 -0.76 -28.04 -11.55
CA GLU A 195 -0.35 -29.18 -10.71
C GLU A 195 0.31 -28.73 -9.39
N GLY A 196 1.06 -27.63 -9.41
CA GLY A 196 1.72 -27.04 -8.24
C GLY A 196 0.75 -26.49 -7.19
N GLU A 197 -0.39 -25.96 -7.63
CA GLU A 197 -1.49 -25.49 -6.75
C GLU A 197 -2.09 -26.63 -5.91
N SER A 198 -1.93 -27.89 -6.37
CA SER A 198 -2.49 -29.09 -5.73
C SER A 198 -1.47 -29.92 -4.94
N GLY A 199 -0.17 -29.60 -4.99
CA GLY A 199 0.90 -30.49 -4.52
C GLY A 199 1.83 -29.88 -3.47
N THR A 200 1.80 -30.37 -2.22
CA THR A 200 2.82 -30.06 -1.18
C THR A 200 4.11 -30.86 -1.39
N GLY A 201 4.77 -30.69 -2.54
CA GLY A 201 6.02 -31.37 -2.90
C GLY A 201 7.26 -30.48 -2.77
N PRO A 202 8.45 -31.02 -2.41
CA PRO A 202 9.70 -30.26 -2.47
C PRO A 202 10.13 -30.09 -3.93
N GLY A 203 10.06 -28.87 -4.45
CA GLY A 203 10.39 -28.51 -5.84
C GLY A 203 9.33 -27.67 -6.57
N VAL A 204 8.25 -27.27 -5.90
CA VAL A 204 7.22 -26.40 -6.47
C VAL A 204 7.83 -25.02 -6.74
N GLN A 205 7.83 -24.61 -8.01
CA GLN A 205 8.13 -23.24 -8.39
C GLN A 205 7.09 -22.35 -7.75
N THR A 206 7.53 -21.40 -6.93
CA THR A 206 6.62 -20.61 -6.09
C THR A 206 6.05 -19.49 -6.94
N LEU A 207 4.73 -19.53 -7.17
CA LEU A 207 4.01 -18.37 -7.69
C LEU A 207 4.15 -17.24 -6.68
N SER A 208 4.54 -16.06 -7.16
CA SER A 208 4.69 -14.85 -6.38
C SER A 208 3.68 -13.83 -6.85
N SER A 209 3.01 -13.14 -5.93
CA SER A 209 2.20 -11.97 -6.25
C SER A 209 3.05 -10.72 -6.54
N ASP A 210 4.35 -10.78 -6.24
CA ASP A 210 5.32 -9.72 -6.52
C ASP A 210 5.92 -9.90 -7.91
N LEU A 211 5.64 -8.94 -8.80
CA LEU A 211 6.23 -8.93 -10.14
C LEU A 211 7.69 -8.44 -10.11
N PRO A 212 8.56 -8.95 -11.01
CA PRO A 212 9.91 -8.41 -11.18
C PRO A 212 9.91 -6.91 -11.47
N ALA A 213 10.97 -6.22 -11.04
CA ALA A 213 11.11 -4.79 -11.28
C ALA A 213 10.98 -4.44 -12.78
N GLY A 214 10.08 -3.51 -13.10
CA GLY A 214 9.74 -3.08 -14.46
C GLY A 214 8.67 -3.92 -15.16
N ALA A 215 8.40 -5.15 -14.70
CA ALA A 215 7.44 -6.05 -15.33
C ALA A 215 6.00 -5.53 -15.20
N GLN A 216 5.66 -4.97 -14.03
CA GLN A 216 4.34 -4.38 -13.76
C GLN A 216 4.01 -3.22 -14.72
N GLU A 217 5.00 -2.40 -15.07
CA GLU A 217 4.80 -1.30 -16.02
C GLU A 217 4.49 -1.83 -17.41
N CYS A 218 5.21 -2.87 -17.85
CA CYS A 218 4.97 -3.47 -19.15
C CYS A 218 3.68 -4.27 -19.26
N VAL A 219 3.30 -4.99 -18.19
CA VAL A 219 1.99 -5.64 -18.11
C VAL A 219 0.90 -4.58 -18.28
N THR A 220 0.95 -3.51 -17.49
CA THR A 220 -0.02 -2.40 -17.58
C THR A 220 -0.09 -1.83 -19.00
N LEU A 221 1.07 -1.50 -19.59
CA LEU A 221 1.12 -0.94 -20.95
C LEU A 221 0.54 -1.92 -21.99
N TYR A 222 0.86 -3.20 -21.88
CA TYR A 222 0.36 -4.24 -22.78
C TYR A 222 -1.15 -4.42 -22.69
N GLU A 223 -1.70 -4.49 -21.47
CA GLU A 223 -3.14 -4.60 -21.24
C GLU A 223 -3.89 -3.38 -21.76
N GLU A 224 -3.37 -2.17 -21.54
CA GLU A 224 -3.95 -0.92 -22.05
C GLU A 224 -3.93 -0.87 -23.59
N ALA A 225 -2.84 -1.32 -24.21
CA ALA A 225 -2.68 -1.28 -25.67
C ALA A 225 -3.55 -2.31 -26.40
N THR A 226 -3.74 -3.49 -25.81
CA THR A 226 -4.41 -4.62 -26.46
C THR A 226 -5.83 -4.88 -25.95
N GLY A 227 -6.19 -4.35 -24.78
CA GLY A 227 -7.44 -4.67 -24.08
C GLY A 227 -7.50 -6.11 -23.56
N SER A 228 -6.38 -6.84 -23.60
CA SER A 228 -6.28 -8.21 -23.12
C SER A 228 -5.77 -8.24 -21.68
N ARG A 229 -6.09 -9.31 -20.94
CA ARG A 229 -5.65 -9.47 -19.54
C ARG A 229 -4.52 -10.48 -19.43
N VAL A 230 -3.47 -10.12 -18.71
CA VAL A 230 -2.37 -11.00 -18.35
C VAL A 230 -2.73 -11.74 -17.07
N THR A 231 -2.66 -13.06 -17.08
CA THR A 231 -2.97 -13.89 -15.90
C THR A 231 -1.72 -14.40 -15.21
N LEU A 232 -0.64 -14.63 -15.96
CA LEU A 232 0.62 -15.14 -15.45
C LEU A 232 1.76 -14.48 -16.23
N LEU A 233 2.82 -14.13 -15.53
CA LEU A 233 4.08 -13.65 -16.06
C LEU A 233 5.20 -14.61 -15.68
N ASP A 234 5.96 -15.07 -16.66
CA ASP A 234 7.14 -15.89 -16.44
C ASP A 234 8.41 -15.07 -16.76
N ASP A 235 9.27 -14.90 -15.76
CA ASP A 235 10.58 -14.27 -15.87
C ASP A 235 11.58 -15.30 -16.38
N ALA A 236 11.87 -15.24 -17.68
CA ALA A 236 12.50 -16.34 -18.39
C ALA A 236 13.53 -15.84 -19.41
N LEU A 237 14.11 -16.78 -20.15
CA LEU A 237 15.02 -16.46 -21.26
C LEU A 237 14.33 -16.71 -22.61
N TRP A 238 14.68 -15.90 -23.60
CA TRP A 238 14.24 -16.00 -24.98
C TRP A 238 15.44 -16.16 -25.91
N GLU A 239 15.43 -17.22 -26.72
CA GLU A 239 16.47 -17.48 -27.73
C GLU A 239 16.13 -16.73 -29.04
N GLY A 240 16.15 -15.40 -28.98
CA GLY A 240 15.87 -14.50 -30.12
C GLY A 240 17.03 -14.37 -31.12
N GLY A 241 17.81 -15.44 -31.32
CA GLY A 241 19.01 -15.46 -32.17
C GLY A 241 20.34 -15.25 -31.44
N SER A 242 20.35 -15.19 -30.10
CA SER A 242 21.57 -15.23 -29.28
C SER A 242 21.80 -16.64 -28.72
N GLU A 243 23.04 -17.14 -28.75
CA GLU A 243 23.39 -18.50 -28.26
C GLU A 243 23.16 -18.70 -26.75
N SER A 244 23.02 -17.61 -25.99
CA SER A 244 22.87 -17.65 -24.53
C SER A 244 21.46 -17.32 -24.04
N GLY A 245 20.55 -16.95 -24.95
CA GLY A 245 19.25 -16.40 -24.59
C GLY A 245 19.35 -15.01 -23.96
N GLU A 246 18.32 -14.20 -24.15
CA GLU A 246 18.17 -12.89 -23.51
C GLU A 246 17.00 -12.94 -22.54
N ARG A 247 17.08 -12.18 -21.44
CA ARG A 247 15.96 -12.11 -20.49
C ARG A 247 14.73 -11.53 -21.18
N ALA A 248 13.59 -12.18 -21.02
CA ALA A 248 12.31 -11.77 -21.56
C ALA A 248 11.19 -12.02 -20.54
N TRP A 249 10.08 -11.30 -20.69
CA TRP A 249 8.87 -11.57 -19.93
C TRP A 249 7.88 -12.32 -20.80
N VAL A 250 7.51 -13.53 -20.39
CA VAL A 250 6.55 -14.36 -21.11
C VAL A 250 5.19 -14.21 -20.44
N LEU A 251 4.29 -13.53 -21.14
CA LEU A 251 2.96 -13.19 -20.68
C LEU A 251 1.97 -14.25 -21.14
N PHE A 252 1.21 -14.81 -20.20
CA PHE A 252 0.07 -15.66 -20.50
C PHE A 252 -1.18 -14.81 -20.44
N VAL A 253 -1.83 -14.69 -21.58
CA VAL A 253 -2.96 -13.79 -21.80
C VAL A 253 -4.21 -14.63 -21.98
N ARG A 254 -5.34 -14.14 -21.45
CA ARG A 254 -6.65 -14.76 -21.68
C ARG A 254 -7.64 -13.73 -22.18
N ASP A 255 -8.28 -14.03 -23.29
CA ASP A 255 -9.33 -13.19 -23.86
C ASP A 255 -10.61 -14.01 -24.12
N ALA A 256 -11.57 -13.44 -24.85
CA ALA A 256 -12.80 -14.13 -25.20
C ALA A 256 -12.59 -15.29 -26.20
N ASP A 257 -11.48 -15.27 -26.91
CA ASP A 257 -11.12 -16.17 -28.00
C ASP A 257 -10.25 -17.34 -27.50
N GLY A 258 -9.52 -17.19 -26.39
CA GLY A 258 -8.79 -18.29 -25.77
C GLY A 258 -7.63 -17.83 -24.89
N ALA A 259 -6.64 -18.71 -24.71
CA ALA A 259 -5.37 -18.36 -24.11
C ALA A 259 -4.33 -18.13 -25.21
N SER A 260 -3.46 -17.15 -25.01
CA SER A 260 -2.28 -16.91 -25.84
C SER A 260 -1.06 -16.69 -24.96
N VAL A 261 0.11 -16.84 -25.57
CA VAL A 261 1.40 -16.54 -24.97
C VAL A 261 2.10 -15.47 -25.78
N VAL A 262 2.64 -14.47 -25.10
CA VAL A 262 3.32 -13.33 -25.70
C VAL A 262 4.70 -13.22 -25.05
N VAL A 263 5.74 -13.13 -25.87
CA VAL A 263 7.11 -12.88 -25.40
C VAL A 263 7.41 -11.41 -25.55
N LEU A 264 7.71 -10.74 -24.45
CA LEU A 264 7.93 -9.30 -24.39
C LEU A 264 9.37 -8.97 -24.02
N ASP A 265 9.97 -8.05 -24.76
CA ASP A 265 11.28 -7.49 -24.45
C ASP A 265 11.20 -6.60 -23.19
N PRO A 266 12.03 -6.81 -22.15
CA PRO A 266 11.99 -6.01 -20.91
C PRO A 266 12.27 -4.51 -21.09
N THR A 267 12.73 -4.09 -22.28
CA THR A 267 12.94 -2.68 -22.61
C THR A 267 11.65 -1.90 -22.79
N CYS A 268 10.49 -2.56 -22.87
CA CYS A 268 9.17 -1.92 -22.80
C CYS A 268 9.01 -0.99 -21.58
N ALA A 269 9.72 -1.26 -20.46
CA ALA A 269 9.67 -0.45 -19.25
C ALA A 269 10.39 0.91 -19.41
N ARG A 270 11.04 1.14 -20.55
CA ARG A 270 11.66 2.44 -20.88
C ARG A 270 10.68 3.38 -21.58
N GLY A 271 9.45 2.94 -21.83
CA GLY A 271 8.40 3.65 -22.56
C GLY A 271 8.51 3.46 -24.08
N GLY A 272 7.42 3.79 -24.79
CA GLY A 272 7.26 3.54 -26.22
C GLY A 272 5.98 2.76 -26.50
N ASP A 273 5.78 2.34 -27.75
CA ASP A 273 4.71 1.42 -28.10
C ASP A 273 5.10 0.01 -27.65
N VAL A 274 4.37 -0.55 -26.69
CA VAL A 274 4.63 -1.89 -26.14
C VAL A 274 4.44 -2.99 -27.18
N THR A 275 3.60 -2.76 -28.20
CA THR A 275 3.37 -3.74 -29.27
C THR A 275 4.59 -3.89 -30.18
N GLU A 276 5.42 -2.85 -30.28
CA GLU A 276 6.72 -2.93 -30.98
C GLU A 276 7.77 -3.72 -30.18
N GLN A 277 7.52 -4.01 -28.90
CA GLN A 277 8.41 -4.79 -28.02
C GLN A 277 8.01 -6.26 -27.92
N VAL A 278 6.98 -6.68 -28.67
CA VAL A 278 6.58 -8.09 -28.76
C VAL A 278 7.56 -8.83 -29.66
N LEU A 279 8.26 -9.80 -29.08
CA LEU A 279 9.25 -10.63 -29.76
C LEU A 279 8.60 -11.83 -30.47
N ALA A 280 7.55 -12.40 -29.87
CA ALA A 280 6.77 -13.49 -30.43
C ALA A 280 5.39 -13.58 -29.78
N GLU A 281 4.41 -14.13 -30.49
CA GLU A 281 3.06 -14.37 -29.99
C GLU A 281 2.51 -15.66 -30.61
N GLU A 282 1.91 -16.52 -29.78
CA GLU A 282 1.29 -17.77 -30.20
C GLU A 282 -0.01 -18.02 -29.44
N ARG A 283 -0.95 -18.72 -30.08
CA ARG A 283 -2.21 -19.14 -29.44
C ARG A 283 -2.07 -20.54 -28.84
N LEU A 284 -2.64 -20.76 -27.65
CA LEU A 284 -2.57 -22.02 -26.91
C LEU A 284 -3.86 -22.85 -27.05
#